data_AF-A0A5D0RIK7-F1
#
_entry.id   AF-A0A5D0RIK7-F1
#
_cell.length_a   1.000
_cell.length_b   1.000
_cell.length_c   1.000
_cell.angle_alpha   90.00
_cell.angle_beta   90.00
_cell.angle_gamma   90.00
#
_symmetry.space_group_name_H-M   'P 1'
#
loop_
_entity.id
_entity.type
_entity.pdbx_description
1 polymer ?
#
loop_
_entity_poly.entity_id
_entity_poly.type
_entity_poly.pdbx_seq_one_letter_code
_entity_poly.pdbx_strand_id
1 'polypeptide(L)'
;MMTAIVRIALALALFAAPGFAAEVGDDGLHKQPFLADTFLDMAEDLAEANAAGKDLLVLVEQRGCPYCAEMHNVNFAREDIVTAIEDNYLVVQLDMWGSREVTDFDGRVMPEKDFVRSLGASFTPTTLFFTMGDGEAPPTDALDALVFVLPGYFKPFHHLAALDYVSSDGYRDEPNFQRWLQARADRMREEGQEVEIWQ
;
A
#
# COMPACT_ATOMS: atom_id res chain seq x y z
N MET A 1 -69.47 -2.97 14.94
CA MET A 1 -68.35 -2.15 14.44
C MET A 1 -67.08 -2.70 15.06
N MET A 2 -66.33 -3.50 14.30
CA MET A 2 -65.12 -4.18 14.73
C MET A 2 -63.91 -3.35 14.29
N THR A 3 -63.15 -2.82 15.24
CA THR A 3 -61.92 -2.06 15.01
C THR A 3 -60.78 -3.02 14.70
N ALA A 4 -60.27 -2.99 13.47
CA ALA A 4 -59.08 -3.73 13.08
C ALA A 4 -57.82 -2.92 13.42
N ILE A 5 -57.02 -3.43 14.36
CA ILE A 5 -55.71 -2.88 14.70
C ILE A 5 -54.69 -3.48 13.72
N VAL A 6 -54.22 -2.67 12.77
CA VAL A 6 -53.13 -3.04 11.86
C VAL A 6 -51.82 -2.90 12.61
N ARG A 7 -51.17 -4.03 12.92
CA ARG A 7 -49.80 -4.05 13.46
C ARG A 7 -48.82 -3.93 12.29
N ILE A 8 -48.20 -2.76 12.14
CA ILE A 8 -47.08 -2.56 11.22
C ILE A 8 -45.85 -3.20 11.86
N ALA A 9 -45.43 -4.35 11.35
CA ALA A 9 -44.17 -4.97 11.71
C ALA A 9 -43.03 -4.24 10.97
N LEU A 10 -42.20 -3.51 11.71
CA LEU A 10 -40.99 -2.88 11.17
C LEU A 10 -39.94 -3.97 10.96
N ALA A 11 -39.76 -4.42 9.72
CA ALA A 11 -38.71 -5.36 9.35
C ALA A 11 -37.36 -4.61 9.36
N LEU A 12 -36.53 -4.91 10.36
CA LEU A 12 -35.14 -4.45 10.41
C LEU A 12 -34.35 -5.22 9.34
N ALA A 13 -34.13 -4.60 8.18
CA ALA A 13 -33.24 -5.16 7.17
C ALA A 13 -31.80 -5.03 7.68
N LEU A 14 -31.21 -6.14 8.12
CA LEU A 14 -29.76 -6.21 8.32
C LEU A 14 -29.09 -6.08 6.94
N PHE A 15 -28.58 -4.89 6.64
CA PHE A 15 -27.59 -4.72 5.57
C PHE A 15 -26.29 -5.36 6.07
N ALA A 16 -26.07 -6.62 5.69
CA ALA A 16 -24.74 -7.19 5.73
C ALA A 16 -23.91 -6.49 4.65
N ALA A 17 -23.02 -5.59 5.05
CA ALA A 17 -22.00 -5.08 4.14
C ALA A 17 -21.18 -6.29 3.65
N PRO A 18 -20.97 -6.47 2.34
CA PRO A 18 -20.07 -7.51 1.87
C PRO A 18 -18.68 -7.17 2.39
N GLY A 19 -18.17 -7.99 3.31
CA GLY A 19 -16.75 -7.97 3.63
C GLY A 19 -16.00 -8.46 2.39
N PHE A 20 -15.19 -7.59 1.79
CA PHE A 20 -14.21 -8.01 0.80
C PHE A 20 -13.14 -8.82 1.53
N ALA A 21 -13.36 -10.13 1.62
CA ALA A 21 -12.29 -11.04 2.00
C ALA A 21 -11.19 -10.92 0.94
N ALA A 22 -9.93 -10.83 1.38
CA ALA A 22 -8.79 -10.79 0.48
C ALA A 22 -8.83 -12.00 -0.47
N GLU A 23 -9.00 -11.76 -1.76
CA GLU A 23 -8.93 -12.80 -2.78
C GLU A 23 -7.48 -13.31 -2.89
N VAL A 24 -7.28 -14.60 -3.14
CA VAL A 24 -5.96 -15.17 -3.39
C VAL A 24 -5.91 -15.59 -4.85
N GLY A 25 -4.97 -15.03 -5.60
CA GLY A 25 -4.77 -15.33 -7.01
C GLY A 25 -4.17 -16.71 -7.27
N ASP A 26 -4.11 -17.10 -8.54
CA ASP A 26 -3.52 -18.38 -8.97
C ASP A 26 -2.01 -18.48 -8.67
N ASP A 27 -1.33 -17.33 -8.52
CA ASP A 27 0.05 -17.21 -8.06
C ASP A 27 0.21 -17.47 -6.54
N GLY A 28 -0.91 -17.55 -5.81
CA GLY A 28 -0.92 -17.73 -4.37
C GLY A 28 -0.65 -16.45 -3.56
N LEU A 29 -0.67 -15.29 -4.22
CA LEU A 29 -0.59 -13.97 -3.58
C LEU A 29 -1.99 -13.39 -3.33
N HIS A 30 -2.10 -12.50 -2.36
CA HIS A 30 -3.37 -11.82 -2.06
C HIS A 30 -3.63 -10.71 -3.07
N LYS A 31 -4.87 -10.48 -3.47
CA LYS A 31 -5.24 -9.48 -4.49
C LYS A 31 -6.04 -8.35 -3.88
N GLN A 32 -5.91 -7.17 -4.48
CA GLN A 32 -6.72 -5.99 -4.20
C GLN A 32 -7.08 -5.27 -5.51
N PRO A 33 -8.22 -4.56 -5.57
CA PRO A 33 -8.63 -3.83 -6.77
C PRO A 33 -7.65 -2.74 -7.22
N PHE A 34 -6.88 -2.15 -6.30
CA PHE A 34 -5.92 -1.09 -6.60
C PHE A 34 -4.57 -1.59 -7.14
N LEU A 35 -4.35 -2.92 -7.19
CA LEU A 35 -3.12 -3.47 -7.76
C LEU A 35 -3.13 -3.29 -9.27
N ALA A 36 -2.09 -2.66 -9.79
CA ALA A 36 -1.88 -2.47 -11.21
C ALA A 36 -1.37 -3.76 -11.87
N ASP A 37 -1.88 -4.05 -13.06
CA ASP A 37 -1.35 -5.10 -13.95
C ASP A 37 -0.47 -4.41 -15.00
N THR A 38 0.84 -4.43 -14.77
CA THR A 38 1.84 -3.77 -15.62
C THR A 38 2.75 -4.78 -16.31
N PHE A 39 3.58 -4.31 -17.24
CA PHE A 39 4.63 -5.13 -17.86
C PHE A 39 5.85 -5.33 -16.95
N LEU A 40 5.80 -4.83 -15.70
CA LEU A 40 6.89 -4.86 -14.72
C LEU A 40 8.16 -4.17 -15.23
N ASP A 41 8.00 -3.05 -15.94
CA ASP A 41 9.10 -2.15 -16.27
C ASP A 41 9.11 -1.02 -15.25
N MET A 42 10.08 -1.06 -14.34
CA MET A 42 10.05 -0.22 -13.14
C MET A 42 10.25 1.27 -13.45
N ALA A 43 11.00 1.59 -14.50
CA ALA A 43 11.17 2.97 -14.95
C ALA A 43 9.87 3.48 -15.61
N GLU A 44 9.24 2.67 -16.46
CA GLU A 44 7.95 3.04 -17.06
C GLU A 44 6.83 3.13 -16.01
N ASP A 45 6.76 2.18 -15.07
CA ASP A 45 5.78 2.17 -13.99
C ASP A 45 5.92 3.41 -13.09
N LEU A 46 7.15 3.85 -12.77
CA LEU A 46 7.38 5.09 -12.03
C LEU A 46 7.01 6.33 -12.85
N ALA A 47 7.34 6.35 -14.14
CA ALA A 47 6.98 7.46 -15.02
C ALA A 47 5.46 7.59 -15.19
N GLU A 48 4.74 6.48 -15.31
CA GLU A 48 3.28 6.44 -15.38
C GLU A 48 2.65 6.93 -14.08
N ALA A 49 3.17 6.47 -12.94
CA ALA A 49 2.75 6.96 -11.63
C ALA A 49 2.90 8.49 -11.55
N ASN A 50 4.08 9.02 -11.85
CA ASN A 50 4.35 10.46 -11.77
C ASN A 50 3.48 11.27 -12.75
N ALA A 51 3.25 10.76 -13.97
CA ALA A 51 2.35 11.39 -14.93
C ALA A 51 0.89 11.49 -14.43
N ALA A 52 0.49 10.57 -13.54
CA ALA A 52 -0.79 10.60 -12.85
C ALA A 52 -0.77 11.40 -11.53
N GLY A 53 0.35 12.04 -11.17
CA GLY A 53 0.52 12.77 -9.92
C GLY A 53 0.68 11.84 -8.70
N LYS A 54 1.22 10.64 -8.92
CA LYS A 54 1.38 9.58 -7.92
C LYS A 54 2.83 9.13 -7.82
N ASP A 55 3.15 8.46 -6.71
CA ASP A 55 4.39 7.71 -6.54
C ASP A 55 4.19 6.23 -6.92
N LEU A 56 5.30 5.51 -7.12
CA LEU A 56 5.27 4.06 -7.32
C LEU A 56 5.44 3.34 -5.98
N LEU A 57 4.49 2.49 -5.65
CA LEU A 57 4.55 1.59 -4.51
C LEU A 57 4.74 0.17 -5.02
N VAL A 58 5.86 -0.46 -4.66
CA VAL A 58 6.08 -1.89 -4.94
C VAL A 58 5.80 -2.68 -3.67
N LEU A 59 4.78 -3.53 -3.73
CA LEU A 59 4.37 -4.44 -2.67
C LEU A 59 4.99 -5.82 -2.92
N VAL A 60 5.96 -6.19 -2.08
CA VAL A 60 6.63 -7.50 -2.14
C VAL A 60 5.95 -8.48 -1.19
N GLU A 61 5.47 -9.59 -1.73
CA GLU A 61 4.79 -10.65 -0.97
C GLU A 61 5.35 -12.03 -1.29
N GLN A 62 4.83 -13.06 -0.61
CA GLN A 62 5.11 -14.45 -0.95
C GLN A 62 3.90 -15.33 -0.64
N ARG A 63 3.80 -16.45 -1.34
CA ARG A 63 2.76 -17.45 -1.11
C ARG A 63 2.74 -17.94 0.34
N GLY A 64 1.56 -18.01 0.94
CA GLY A 64 1.36 -18.57 2.28
C GLY A 64 1.90 -17.71 3.42
N CYS A 65 2.20 -16.44 3.15
CA CYS A 65 2.66 -15.47 4.14
C CYS A 65 1.50 -15.03 5.06
N PRO A 66 1.53 -15.36 6.37
CA PRO A 66 0.44 -14.98 7.27
C PRO A 66 0.34 -13.46 7.50
N TYR A 67 1.47 -12.73 7.45
CA TYR A 67 1.49 -11.28 7.61
C TYR A 67 0.99 -10.52 6.36
N CYS A 68 1.15 -11.12 5.20
CA CYS A 68 0.61 -10.64 3.93
C CYS A 68 -0.93 -10.76 3.98
N ALA A 69 -1.42 -11.93 4.41
CA ALA A 69 -2.84 -12.15 4.67
C ALA A 69 -3.41 -11.15 5.70
N GLU A 70 -2.70 -10.91 6.81
CA GLU A 70 -3.10 -9.93 7.82
C GLU A 70 -3.18 -8.52 7.23
N MET A 71 -2.19 -8.10 6.44
CA MET A 71 -2.20 -6.77 5.80
C MET A 71 -3.41 -6.60 4.88
N HIS A 72 -3.72 -7.60 4.06
CA HIS A 72 -4.86 -7.54 3.16
C HIS A 72 -6.21 -7.56 3.90
N ASN A 73 -6.34 -8.35 4.98
CA ASN A 73 -7.60 -8.49 5.70
C ASN A 73 -7.84 -7.39 6.73
N VAL A 74 -6.78 -6.71 7.20
CA VAL A 74 -6.88 -5.69 8.25
C VAL A 74 -6.60 -4.30 7.70
N ASN A 75 -5.45 -4.08 7.08
CA ASN A 75 -5.08 -2.74 6.62
C ASN A 75 -5.88 -2.36 5.37
N PHE A 76 -5.88 -3.22 4.35
CA PHE A 76 -6.59 -2.95 3.09
C PHE A 76 -8.11 -3.14 3.18
N ALA A 77 -8.63 -3.56 4.35
CA ALA A 77 -10.06 -3.52 4.64
C ALA A 77 -10.53 -2.14 5.16
N ARG A 78 -9.60 -1.23 5.46
CA ARG A 78 -9.94 0.13 5.93
C ARG A 78 -9.98 1.11 4.76
N GLU A 79 -11.05 1.87 4.70
CA GLU A 79 -11.29 2.87 3.65
C GLU A 79 -10.25 3.99 3.64
N ASP A 80 -9.74 4.42 4.80
CA ASP A 80 -8.73 5.47 4.91
C ASP A 80 -7.39 5.05 4.27
N ILE A 81 -6.97 3.80 4.47
CA ILE A 81 -5.77 3.24 3.85
C ILE A 81 -5.96 3.04 2.35
N VAL A 82 -7.09 2.46 1.92
CA VAL A 82 -7.36 2.26 0.49
C VAL A 82 -7.43 3.59 -0.25
N THR A 83 -8.09 4.59 0.32
CA THR A 83 -8.16 5.94 -0.27
C THR A 83 -6.77 6.56 -0.37
N ALA A 84 -5.97 6.50 0.70
CA ALA A 84 -4.60 7.02 0.67
C ALA A 84 -3.73 6.31 -0.38
N ILE A 85 -3.94 5.01 -0.61
CA ILE A 85 -3.28 4.26 -1.67
C ILE A 85 -3.73 4.74 -3.05
N GLU A 86 -5.04 4.74 -3.30
CA GLU A 86 -5.62 5.05 -4.61
C GLU A 86 -5.37 6.51 -5.03
N ASP A 87 -5.31 7.44 -4.09
CA ASP A 87 -5.05 8.85 -4.38
C ASP A 87 -3.58 9.12 -4.73
N ASN A 88 -2.64 8.41 -4.08
CA ASN A 88 -1.22 8.80 -4.09
C ASN A 88 -0.29 7.78 -4.75
N TYR A 89 -0.74 6.56 -5.05
CA TYR A 89 0.16 5.49 -5.50
C TYR A 89 -0.35 4.72 -6.72
N LEU A 90 0.57 4.36 -7.60
CA LEU A 90 0.44 3.22 -8.51
C LEU A 90 1.08 2.01 -7.83
N VAL A 91 0.32 0.93 -7.64
CA VAL A 91 0.76 -0.21 -6.82
C VAL A 91 1.09 -1.41 -7.68
N VAL A 92 2.36 -1.81 -7.71
CA VAL A 92 2.82 -3.04 -8.37
C VAL A 92 3.08 -4.11 -7.32
N GLN A 93 2.53 -5.30 -7.52
CA GLN A 93 2.78 -6.47 -6.66
C GLN A 93 3.86 -7.36 -7.26
N LEU A 94 4.88 -7.71 -6.47
CA LEU A 94 5.93 -8.67 -6.83
C LEU A 94 5.94 -9.88 -5.89
N ASP A 95 6.20 -11.06 -6.44
CA ASP A 95 6.50 -12.26 -5.65
C ASP A 95 7.99 -12.30 -5.30
N MET A 96 8.30 -12.35 -4.00
CA MET A 96 9.67 -12.51 -3.47
C MET A 96 10.40 -13.73 -4.03
N TRP A 97 9.66 -14.78 -4.41
CA TRP A 97 10.20 -16.00 -5.04
C TRP A 97 9.80 -16.13 -6.51
N GLY A 98 9.22 -15.06 -7.06
CA GLY A 98 8.67 -14.98 -8.39
C GLY A 98 9.71 -15.17 -9.49
N SER A 99 9.18 -15.48 -10.65
CA SER A 99 9.98 -15.70 -11.86
C SER A 99 9.46 -14.93 -13.08
N ARG A 100 8.49 -14.03 -12.88
CA ARG A 100 8.14 -13.07 -13.94
C ARG A 100 9.37 -12.20 -14.23
N GLU A 101 9.49 -11.79 -15.48
CA GLU A 101 10.54 -10.88 -15.90
C GLU A 101 10.19 -9.48 -15.40
N VAL A 102 11.16 -8.82 -14.75
CA VAL A 102 11.11 -7.43 -14.32
C VAL A 102 12.22 -6.69 -15.07
N THR A 103 11.90 -5.56 -15.68
CA THR A 103 12.88 -4.63 -16.24
C THR A 103 13.22 -3.60 -15.16
N ASP A 104 14.47 -3.61 -14.72
CA ASP A 104 15.03 -2.66 -13.75
C ASP A 104 15.14 -1.25 -14.35
N PHE A 105 15.39 -0.25 -13.51
CA PHE A 105 15.53 1.16 -13.89
C PHE A 105 16.65 1.42 -14.91
N ASP A 106 17.66 0.55 -14.98
CA ASP A 106 18.74 0.62 -15.98
C ASP A 106 18.48 -0.22 -17.24
N GLY A 107 17.28 -0.80 -17.38
CA GLY A 107 16.86 -1.63 -18.50
C GLY A 107 17.34 -3.08 -18.43
N ARG A 108 18.03 -3.51 -17.36
CA ARG A 108 18.36 -4.94 -17.18
C ARG A 108 17.09 -5.73 -16.86
N VAL A 109 16.88 -6.82 -17.58
CA VAL A 109 15.79 -7.75 -17.33
C VAL A 109 16.26 -8.87 -16.41
N MET A 110 15.52 -9.12 -15.33
CA MET A 110 15.80 -10.21 -14.40
C MET A 110 14.51 -10.78 -13.77
N PRO A 111 14.54 -11.98 -13.19
CA PRO A 111 13.41 -12.51 -12.44
C PRO A 111 13.05 -11.65 -11.21
N GLU A 112 11.77 -11.57 -10.85
CA GLU A 112 11.27 -10.85 -9.65
C GLU A 112 12.14 -11.10 -8.40
N LYS A 113 12.41 -12.36 -8.08
CA LYS A 113 13.23 -12.74 -6.91
C LYS A 113 14.61 -12.10 -6.89
N ASP A 114 15.21 -11.85 -8.06
CA ASP A 114 16.56 -11.30 -8.16
C ASP A 114 16.49 -9.76 -8.10
N PHE A 115 15.46 -9.15 -8.70
CA PHE A 115 15.17 -7.73 -8.54
C PHE A 115 14.87 -7.37 -7.07
N VAL A 116 13.95 -8.08 -6.41
CA VAL A 116 13.62 -7.90 -4.98
C VAL A 116 14.85 -8.02 -4.09
N ARG A 117 15.73 -9.00 -4.36
CA ARG A 117 17.00 -9.16 -3.63
C ARG A 117 17.96 -8.00 -3.87
N SER A 118 18.02 -7.46 -5.08
CA SER A 118 18.90 -6.33 -5.41
C SER A 118 18.56 -5.08 -4.60
N LEU A 119 17.29 -4.91 -4.25
CA LEU A 119 16.78 -3.83 -3.39
C LEU A 119 16.94 -4.12 -1.88
N GLY A 120 17.50 -5.27 -1.51
CA GLY A 120 17.72 -5.67 -0.12
C GLY A 120 16.47 -6.17 0.62
N ALA A 121 15.32 -6.30 -0.05
CA ALA A 121 14.09 -6.77 0.57
C ALA A 121 14.19 -8.25 0.96
N SER A 122 14.14 -8.52 2.27
CA SER A 122 14.38 -9.85 2.87
C SER A 122 13.19 -10.40 3.68
N PHE A 123 12.11 -9.63 3.79
CA PHE A 123 10.91 -9.98 4.55
C PHE A 123 9.64 -9.72 3.73
N THR A 124 8.52 -10.31 4.14
CA THR A 124 7.20 -10.08 3.53
C THR A 124 6.13 -9.86 4.60
N PRO A 125 5.16 -8.96 4.39
CA PRO A 125 5.12 -8.03 3.26
C PRO A 125 6.26 -7.00 3.37
N THR A 126 6.79 -6.50 2.26
CA THR A 126 7.66 -5.31 2.27
C THR A 126 7.07 -4.30 1.31
N THR A 127 6.90 -3.06 1.78
CA THR A 127 6.44 -1.94 0.96
C THR A 127 7.63 -1.06 0.59
N LEU A 128 7.89 -0.92 -0.70
CA LEU A 128 8.98 -0.11 -1.26
C LEU A 128 8.37 1.11 -1.94
N PHE A 129 8.87 2.29 -1.62
CA PHE A 129 8.34 3.55 -2.13
C PHE A 129 9.35 4.22 -3.04
N PHE A 130 8.97 4.38 -4.31
CA PHE A 130 9.77 5.02 -5.34
C PHE A 130 9.12 6.31 -5.78
N THR A 131 9.92 7.36 -5.92
CA THR A 131 9.46 8.67 -6.35
C THR A 131 10.48 9.29 -7.30
N MET A 132 10.04 10.32 -8.02
CA MET A 132 10.87 11.11 -8.92
C MET A 132 10.37 12.55 -8.95
N GLY A 133 11.23 13.49 -9.37
CA GLY A 133 10.82 14.88 -9.52
C GLY A 133 9.82 15.08 -10.67
N ASP A 134 8.90 16.02 -10.50
CA ASP A 134 7.91 16.37 -11.52
C ASP A 134 8.56 16.77 -12.85
N GLY A 135 8.20 16.06 -13.91
CA GLY A 135 8.71 16.31 -15.26
C GLY A 135 10.19 15.93 -15.46
N GLU A 136 10.81 15.25 -14.48
CA GLU A 136 12.10 14.60 -14.66
C GLU A 136 11.94 13.28 -15.42
N ALA A 137 13.05 12.67 -15.82
CA ALA A 137 13.03 11.28 -16.27
C ALA A 137 13.28 10.37 -15.05
N PRO A 138 12.76 9.12 -15.04
CA PRO A 138 13.13 8.16 -14.00
C PRO A 138 14.65 8.03 -13.90
N PRO A 139 15.22 7.91 -12.69
CA PRO A 139 16.65 7.68 -12.53
C PRO A 139 17.02 6.30 -13.08
N THR A 140 18.30 6.13 -13.43
CA THR A 140 18.81 4.84 -13.93
C THR A 140 19.15 3.86 -12.80
N ASP A 141 19.42 4.36 -11.59
CA ASP A 141 19.63 3.51 -10.41
C ASP A 141 18.34 3.47 -9.58
N ALA A 142 17.81 2.28 -9.33
CA ALA A 142 16.61 2.09 -8.53
C ALA A 142 16.74 2.69 -7.12
N LEU A 143 17.96 2.70 -6.57
CA LEU A 143 18.22 3.24 -5.23
C LEU A 143 18.14 4.78 -5.18
N ASP A 144 18.28 5.45 -6.31
CA ASP A 144 18.09 6.91 -6.38
C ASP A 144 16.60 7.29 -6.32
N ALA A 145 15.70 6.41 -6.77
CA ALA A 145 14.25 6.59 -6.67
C ALA A 145 13.66 6.07 -5.34
N LEU A 146 14.30 5.06 -4.70
CA LEU A 146 13.80 4.42 -3.50
C LEU A 146 13.96 5.31 -2.25
N VAL A 147 12.89 5.99 -1.85
CA VAL A 147 12.92 6.97 -0.74
C VAL A 147 12.55 6.38 0.62
N PHE A 148 11.77 5.30 0.64
CA PHE A 148 11.38 4.67 1.90
C PHE A 148 11.11 3.17 1.73
N VAL A 149 11.40 2.42 2.79
CA VAL A 149 11.13 0.98 2.88
C VAL A 149 10.41 0.70 4.20
N LEU A 150 9.26 0.03 4.13
CA LEU A 150 8.54 -0.48 5.29
C LEU A 150 8.68 -2.01 5.34
N PRO A 151 9.62 -2.54 6.15
CA PRO A 151 9.95 -3.97 6.14
C PRO A 151 9.03 -4.73 7.11
N GLY A 152 8.07 -5.47 6.58
CA GLY A 152 7.14 -6.29 7.35
C GLY A 152 5.74 -5.69 7.47
N TYR A 153 4.89 -6.40 8.20
CA TYR A 153 3.55 -5.94 8.52
C TYR A 153 3.59 -4.90 9.66
N PHE A 154 2.98 -3.75 9.41
CA PHE A 154 2.73 -2.71 10.40
C PHE A 154 1.23 -2.54 10.60
N LYS A 155 0.81 -2.26 11.84
CA LYS A 155 -0.58 -2.02 12.18
C LYS A 155 -1.14 -0.78 11.45
N PRO A 156 -2.47 -0.70 11.24
CA PRO A 156 -3.12 0.33 10.43
C PRO A 156 -2.59 1.75 10.64
N PHE A 157 -2.46 2.21 11.88
CA PHE A 157 -1.94 3.56 12.18
C PHE A 157 -0.56 3.80 11.56
N HIS A 158 0.38 2.87 11.74
CA HIS A 158 1.74 3.01 11.25
C HIS A 158 1.83 2.82 9.74
N HIS A 159 0.99 1.94 9.18
CA HIS A 159 0.92 1.75 7.73
C HIS A 159 0.38 2.99 7.03
N LEU A 160 -0.73 3.57 7.53
CA LEU A 160 -1.27 4.83 7.02
C LEU A 160 -0.24 5.95 7.16
N ALA A 161 0.42 6.06 8.31
CA ALA A 161 1.44 7.08 8.49
C ALA A 161 2.65 6.91 7.57
N ALA A 162 3.00 5.68 7.16
CA ALA A 162 4.05 5.44 6.17
C ALA A 162 3.64 5.92 4.76
N LEU A 163 2.38 5.70 4.37
CA LEU A 163 1.83 6.28 3.14
C LEU A 163 1.86 7.81 3.20
N ASP A 164 1.36 8.39 4.30
CA ASP A 164 1.38 9.85 4.49
C ASP A 164 2.80 10.42 4.46
N TYR A 165 3.77 9.71 5.05
CA TYR A 165 5.16 10.14 5.13
C TYR A 165 5.80 10.31 3.75
N VAL A 166 5.50 9.42 2.81
CA VAL A 166 6.04 9.49 1.45
C VAL A 166 5.24 10.50 0.63
N SER A 167 3.92 10.39 0.59
CA SER A 167 3.05 11.27 -0.21
C SER A 167 3.11 12.74 0.21
N SER A 168 3.49 13.03 1.46
CA SER A 168 3.69 14.40 1.94
C SER A 168 5.14 14.89 1.83
N ASP A 169 6.02 14.19 1.11
CA ASP A 169 7.46 14.48 1.06
C ASP A 169 8.14 14.54 2.45
N GLY A 170 7.56 13.90 3.48
CA GLY A 170 7.99 14.03 4.87
C GLY A 170 9.44 13.60 5.10
N TYR A 171 9.93 12.68 4.28
CA TYR A 171 11.30 12.19 4.29
C TYR A 171 12.35 13.23 3.88
N ARG A 172 11.96 14.31 3.20
CA ARG A 172 12.86 15.40 2.81
C ARG A 172 13.19 16.31 3.99
N ASP A 173 12.21 16.56 4.85
CA ASP A 173 12.34 17.46 6.00
C ASP A 173 12.84 16.72 7.26
N GLU A 174 12.31 15.53 7.53
CA GLU A 174 12.71 14.69 8.66
C GLU A 174 12.94 13.25 8.18
N PRO A 175 14.17 12.88 7.80
CA PRO A 175 14.48 11.55 7.28
C PRO A 175 14.26 10.39 8.26
N ASN A 176 14.12 10.68 9.56
CA ASN A 176 13.80 9.64 10.54
C ASN A 176 12.29 9.50 10.71
N PHE A 177 11.73 8.45 10.11
CA PHE A 177 10.29 8.15 10.16
C PHE A 177 9.70 8.15 11.58
N GLN A 178 10.40 7.63 12.58
CA GLN A 178 9.89 7.59 13.96
C GLN A 178 9.78 8.99 14.57
N ARG A 179 10.76 9.88 14.33
CA ARG A 179 10.68 11.29 14.76
C ARG A 179 9.57 12.03 14.00
N TRP A 180 9.46 11.81 12.70
CA TRP A 180 8.39 12.38 11.89
C TRP A 180 7.01 11.95 12.41
N LEU A 181 6.84 10.66 12.69
CA LEU A 181 5.60 10.08 13.21
C LEU A 181 5.23 10.64 14.58
N GLN A 182 6.20 10.79 15.48
CA GLN A 182 5.98 11.41 16.79
C GLN A 182 5.48 12.85 16.65
N ALA A 183 6.15 13.65 15.81
CA ALA A 183 5.75 15.03 15.57
C ALA A 183 4.35 15.13 14.94
N ARG A 184 4.00 14.20 14.02
CA ARG A 184 2.65 14.08 13.46
C ARG A 184 1.62 13.75 14.55
N ALA A 185 1.90 12.75 15.37
CA ALA A 185 1.00 12.33 16.45
C ALA A 185 0.78 13.45 17.48
N ASP A 186 1.80 14.24 17.80
CA ASP A 186 1.67 15.39 18.70
C ASP A 186 0.76 16.47 18.11
N ARG A 187 0.90 16.81 16.82
CA ARG A 187 -0.02 17.73 16.13
C ARG A 187 -1.47 17.23 16.14
N MET A 188 -1.67 15.94 15.84
CA MET A 188 -3.02 15.33 15.88
C MET A 188 -3.67 15.46 17.27
N ARG A 189 -2.89 15.25 18.34
CA ARG A 189 -3.38 15.42 19.72
C ARG A 189 -3.71 16.87 20.05
N GLU A 190 -2.88 17.82 19.60
CA GLU A 190 -3.14 19.27 19.75
C GLU A 190 -4.43 19.70 19.04
N GLU A 191 -4.74 19.07 17.90
CA GLU A 191 -5.97 19.27 17.14
C GLU A 191 -7.18 18.49 17.72
N GLY A 192 -6.98 17.74 18.81
CA GLY A 192 -8.04 16.99 19.49
C GLY A 192 -8.41 15.67 18.81
N GLN A 193 -7.57 15.16 17.90
CA GLN A 193 -7.76 13.87 17.26
C GLN A 193 -7.25 12.73 18.15
N GLU A 194 -7.94 11.60 18.11
CA GLU A 194 -7.53 10.39 18.82
C GLU A 194 -6.41 9.67 18.04
N VAL A 195 -5.35 9.26 18.74
CA VAL A 195 -4.19 8.57 18.14
C VAL A 195 -4.15 7.14 18.64
N GLU A 196 -4.79 6.23 17.91
CA GLU A 196 -4.82 4.79 18.20
C GLU A 196 -3.59 4.08 17.62
N ILE A 197 -2.48 4.15 18.35
CA ILE A 197 -1.17 3.60 17.90
C ILE A 197 -1.17 2.07 17.73
N TRP A 198 -2.02 1.39 18.52
CA TRP A 198 -2.00 -0.08 18.66
C TRP A 198 -3.16 -0.80 17.97
N GLN A 199 -4.05 -0.06 17.31
CA GLN A 199 -5.18 -0.64 16.58
C GLN A 199 -4.85 -0.85 15.10
#